data_AF-A0A7V8BQB6-F1
#
_entry.id   AF-A0A7V8BQB6-F1
#
_cell.length_a   1.000
_cell.length_b   1.000
_cell.length_c   1.000
_cell.angle_alpha   90.00
_cell.angle_beta   90.00
_cell.angle_gamma   90.00
#
_symmetry.space_group_name_H-M   'P 1'
#
loop_
_entity.id
_entity.type
_entity.pdbx_description
1 polymer ?
#
loop_
_entity_poly.entity_id
_entity_poly.type
_entity_poly.pdbx_seq_one_letter_code
_entity_poly.pdbx_strand_id
1 'polypeptide(L)'
;MKLKQFEHWAQKEYSPKQRLTLVIPALIFFCIFLPVLFLSASITADRSCELPLFHWGYWNGLIGLVCTIVGAWMGLWTVWTQFVLGRGTPSPFMPTQSLIITGPYRFCRNPMILGVFTAYVGLAIWAASPSGIMMCLIFILVASAYIKLIEEKELEARFGSTYTEYKKLTSFIFPVFRKNK
;
A
#
# COMPACT_ATOMS: atom_id res chain seq x y z
N MET A 1 13.97 -24.45 5.22
CA MET A 1 14.99 -23.39 5.42
C MET A 1 14.44 -22.03 5.89
N LYS A 2 13.19 -21.63 5.57
CA LYS A 2 12.65 -20.29 5.93
C LYS A 2 12.14 -20.11 7.38
N LEU A 3 11.71 -21.15 8.09
CA LEU A 3 11.12 -21.03 9.45
C LEU A 3 12.08 -20.45 10.51
N LYS A 4 13.34 -20.89 10.54
CA LYS A 4 14.34 -20.41 11.51
C LYS A 4 14.66 -18.91 11.38
N GLN A 5 14.48 -18.35 10.18
CA GLN A 5 14.75 -16.93 9.93
C GLN A 5 13.64 -16.04 10.54
N PHE A 6 12.41 -16.53 10.55
CA PHE A 6 11.27 -15.82 11.15
C PHE A 6 11.32 -15.80 12.69
N GLU A 7 11.77 -16.89 13.33
CA GLU A 7 12.00 -16.92 14.78
C GLU A 7 13.06 -15.90 15.20
N HIS A 8 14.13 -15.75 14.41
CA HIS A 8 15.16 -14.76 14.67
C HIS A 8 14.67 -13.31 14.51
N TRP A 9 13.74 -13.06 13.58
CA TRP A 9 13.12 -11.74 13.41
C TRP A 9 12.16 -11.39 14.54
N ALA A 10 11.39 -12.36 15.04
CA ALA A 10 10.46 -12.19 16.16
C ALA A 10 11.15 -11.70 17.45
N GLN A 11 12.42 -12.06 17.64
CA GLN A 11 13.21 -11.75 18.83
C GLN A 11 13.88 -10.36 18.79
N LYS A 12 13.78 -9.63 17.66
CA LYS A 12 14.52 -8.37 17.46
C LYS A 12 13.64 -7.16 17.80
N GLU A 13 13.88 -6.56 18.97
CA GLU A 13 13.28 -5.28 19.33
C GLU A 13 14.10 -4.12 18.74
N TYR A 14 13.43 -3.25 17.97
CA TYR A 14 14.06 -2.07 17.37
C TYR A 14 13.74 -0.81 18.15
N SER A 15 14.73 0.05 18.39
CA SER A 15 14.51 1.32 19.10
C SER A 15 13.72 2.32 18.24
N PRO A 16 12.98 3.28 18.85
CA PRO A 16 12.26 4.31 18.10
C PRO A 16 13.15 5.10 17.12
N LYS A 17 14.42 5.35 17.49
CA LYS A 17 15.40 6.03 16.63
C LYS A 17 15.73 5.21 15.37
N GLN A 18 15.91 3.89 15.51
CA GLN A 18 16.19 2.98 14.38
C GLN A 18 15.01 2.85 13.41
N ARG A 19 13.78 2.87 13.95
CA ARG A 19 12.58 2.88 13.10
C ARG A 19 12.47 4.20 12.33
N LEU A 20 12.75 5.33 12.98
CA LEU A 20 12.70 6.65 12.36
C LEU A 20 13.71 6.81 11.22
N THR A 21 14.93 6.29 11.38
CA THR A 21 15.98 6.32 10.34
C THR A 21 15.59 5.56 9.07
N LEU A 22 14.69 4.58 9.14
CA LEU A 22 14.17 3.88 7.96
C LEU A 22 12.89 4.50 7.42
N VAL A 23 12.00 4.97 8.31
CA VAL A 23 10.70 5.51 7.92
C VAL A 23 10.86 6.86 7.20
N ILE A 24 11.72 7.76 7.67
CA ILE A 24 11.87 9.09 7.05
C ILE A 24 12.33 8.98 5.59
N PRO A 25 13.43 8.27 5.25
CA PRO A 25 13.84 8.12 3.86
C PRO A 25 12.79 7.40 3.02
N ALA A 26 12.11 6.40 3.58
CA ALA A 26 11.02 5.72 2.90
C ALA A 26 9.86 6.68 2.58
N LEU A 27 9.45 7.52 3.54
CA LEU A 27 8.39 8.51 3.30
C LEU A 27 8.80 9.52 2.23
N ILE A 28 10.04 10.03 2.25
CA ILE A 28 10.53 10.93 1.19
C ILE A 28 10.50 10.23 -0.17
N PHE A 29 11.00 8.99 -0.23
CA PHE A 29 11.00 8.21 -1.45
C PHE A 29 9.58 7.95 -1.99
N PHE A 30 8.65 7.51 -1.14
CA PHE A 30 7.29 7.15 -1.55
C PHE A 30 6.35 8.35 -1.74
N CYS A 31 6.58 9.47 -1.04
CA CYS A 31 5.73 10.67 -1.12
C CYS A 31 6.23 11.70 -2.12
N ILE A 32 7.51 11.67 -2.52
CA ILE A 32 8.09 12.68 -3.42
C ILE A 32 8.70 12.00 -4.66
N PHE A 33 9.72 11.16 -4.47
CA PHE A 33 10.48 10.61 -5.59
C PHE A 33 9.62 9.71 -6.49
N LEU A 34 8.91 8.74 -5.91
CA LEU A 34 8.12 7.77 -6.66
C LEU A 34 6.92 8.40 -7.39
N PRO A 35 6.16 9.35 -6.80
CA PRO A 35 5.12 10.10 -7.53
C PRO A 35 5.66 10.92 -8.70
N VAL A 36 6.80 11.59 -8.52
CA VAL A 36 7.44 12.37 -9.60
C VAL A 36 7.90 11.43 -10.71
N LEU A 37 8.52 10.30 -10.38
CA LEU A 37 8.92 9.29 -11.35
C LEU A 37 7.71 8.72 -12.10
N PHE A 38 6.62 8.39 -11.39
CA PHE A 38 5.39 7.89 -11.99
C PHE A 38 4.76 8.88 -12.97
N LEU A 39 4.62 10.16 -12.56
CA LEU A 39 4.10 11.21 -13.45
C LEU A 39 4.99 11.40 -14.68
N SER A 40 6.31 11.42 -14.47
CA SER A 40 7.28 11.58 -15.56
C SER A 40 7.19 10.41 -16.55
N ALA A 41 7.14 9.18 -16.04
CA ALA A 41 7.06 7.97 -16.86
C ALA A 41 5.73 7.88 -17.63
N SER A 42 4.61 8.15 -16.97
CA SER A 42 3.28 8.10 -17.58
C SER A 42 3.10 9.16 -18.67
N ILE A 43 3.48 10.42 -18.41
CA ILE A 43 3.42 11.49 -19.43
C ILE A 43 4.35 11.19 -20.61
N THR A 44 5.53 10.63 -20.34
CA THR A 44 6.47 10.24 -21.40
C THR A 44 5.88 9.11 -22.24
N ALA A 45 5.30 8.09 -21.62
CA ALA A 45 4.67 6.97 -22.31
C ALA A 45 3.47 7.42 -23.17
N ASP A 46 2.62 8.30 -22.64
CA ASP A 46 1.48 8.84 -23.40
C ASP A 46 1.95 9.62 -24.63
N ARG A 47 3.01 10.43 -24.49
CA ARG A 47 3.59 11.18 -25.61
C ARG A 47 4.26 10.27 -26.63
N SER A 48 5.03 9.28 -26.18
CA SER A 48 5.74 8.34 -27.06
C SER A 48 4.80 7.42 -27.83
N CYS A 49 3.66 7.07 -27.26
CA CYS A 49 2.66 6.21 -27.89
C CYS A 49 1.49 6.99 -28.50
N GLU A 50 1.56 8.33 -28.53
CA GLU A 50 0.51 9.23 -29.03
C GLU A 50 -0.89 8.90 -28.48
N LEU A 51 -0.96 8.54 -27.20
CA LEU A 51 -2.20 8.09 -26.59
C LEU A 51 -3.19 9.25 -26.44
N PRO A 52 -4.49 9.01 -26.71
CA PRO A 52 -5.51 10.03 -26.52
C PRO A 52 -5.68 10.33 -25.02
N LEU A 53 -5.30 11.53 -24.60
CA LEU A 53 -5.53 11.99 -23.23
C LEU A 53 -7.03 12.14 -22.96
N PHE A 54 -7.48 11.72 -21.78
CA PHE A 54 -8.88 11.90 -21.39
C PHE A 54 -9.08 13.26 -20.71
N HIS A 55 -10.05 14.03 -21.19
CA HIS A 55 -10.29 15.38 -20.69
C HIS A 55 -11.73 15.57 -20.24
N TRP A 56 -11.92 15.76 -18.93
CA TRP A 56 -13.17 16.17 -18.30
C TRP A 56 -13.09 17.61 -17.75
N GLY A 57 -12.13 18.39 -18.24
CA GLY A 57 -11.89 19.77 -17.82
C GLY A 57 -11.47 19.86 -16.34
N TYR A 58 -12.10 20.77 -15.59
CA TYR A 58 -11.80 21.01 -14.18
C TYR A 58 -12.02 19.77 -13.28
N TRP A 59 -12.85 18.82 -13.73
CA TRP A 59 -13.14 17.60 -12.97
C TRP A 59 -11.93 16.67 -12.86
N ASN A 60 -11.02 16.62 -13.85
CA ASN A 60 -9.76 15.87 -13.71
C ASN A 60 -8.96 16.36 -12.51
N GLY A 61 -8.86 17.69 -12.36
CA GLY A 61 -8.16 18.34 -11.25
C GLY A 61 -8.76 17.98 -9.90
N LEU A 62 -10.08 18.18 -9.77
CA LEU A 62 -10.79 17.94 -8.52
C LEU A 62 -10.76 16.47 -8.11
N ILE A 63 -11.13 15.55 -9.02
CA ILE A 63 -11.18 14.11 -8.75
C ILE A 63 -9.75 13.61 -8.46
N GLY A 64 -8.77 14.00 -9.27
CA GLY A 64 -7.39 13.60 -9.10
C GLY A 64 -6.82 14.04 -7.75
N LEU A 65 -7.07 15.29 -7.33
CA LEU A 65 -6.64 15.82 -6.04
C LEU A 65 -7.29 15.07 -4.87
N VAL A 66 -8.62 14.88 -4.92
CA VAL A 66 -9.36 14.19 -3.85
C VAL A 66 -8.88 12.75 -3.69
N CYS A 67 -8.75 12.00 -4.79
CA CYS A 67 -8.21 10.63 -4.76
C CYS A 67 -6.79 10.60 -4.21
N THR A 68 -5.93 11.54 -4.63
CA THR A 68 -4.54 11.64 -4.14
C THR A 68 -4.49 11.85 -2.63
N ILE A 69 -5.26 12.80 -2.11
CA ILE A 69 -5.30 13.13 -0.68
C ILE A 69 -5.84 11.95 0.13
N VAL A 70 -6.96 11.34 -0.29
CA VAL A 70 -7.57 10.21 0.41
C VAL A 70 -6.63 9.00 0.42
N GLY A 71 -6.00 8.70 -0.71
CA GLY A 71 -5.04 7.60 -0.81
C GLY A 71 -3.80 7.82 0.06
N ALA A 72 -3.23 9.03 0.02
CA ALA A 72 -2.08 9.40 0.85
C ALA A 72 -2.41 9.33 2.35
N TRP A 73 -3.58 9.85 2.75
CA TRP A 73 -4.07 9.76 4.13
C TRP A 73 -4.19 8.30 4.60
N MET A 74 -4.77 7.42 3.79
CA MET A 74 -4.88 5.99 4.10
C MET A 74 -3.49 5.31 4.23
N GLY A 75 -2.54 5.68 3.36
CA GLY A 75 -1.15 5.21 3.43
C GLY A 75 -0.46 5.66 4.72
N LEU A 76 -0.53 6.95 5.05
CA LEU A 76 0.06 7.51 6.27
C LEU A 76 -0.57 6.93 7.54
N TRP A 77 -1.89 6.71 7.55
CA TRP A 77 -2.57 6.04 8.65
C TRP A 77 -2.07 4.60 8.85
N THR A 78 -1.78 3.89 7.76
CA THR A 78 -1.22 2.54 7.82
C THR A 78 0.21 2.55 8.37
N VAL A 79 1.06 3.46 7.89
CA VAL A 79 2.44 3.64 8.40
C VAL A 79 2.43 3.96 9.90
N TRP A 80 1.56 4.88 10.32
CA TRP A 80 1.40 5.24 11.72
C TRP A 80 0.97 4.03 12.56
N THR A 81 -0.03 3.28 12.10
CA THR A 81 -0.53 2.09 12.81
C THR A 81 0.56 1.02 12.96
N GLN A 82 1.35 0.77 11.92
CA GLN A 82 2.46 -0.18 11.99
C GLN A 82 3.58 0.29 12.92
N PHE A 83 3.89 1.59 12.91
CA PHE A 83 4.92 2.17 13.77
C PHE A 83 4.55 2.08 15.25
N VAL A 84 3.28 2.37 15.59
CA VAL A 84 2.78 2.42 16.96
C VAL A 84 2.44 1.02 17.49
N LEU A 85 1.68 0.22 16.73
CA LEU A 85 1.14 -1.07 17.20
C LEU A 85 1.99 -2.27 16.77
N GLY A 86 2.65 -2.20 15.61
CA GLY A 86 3.38 -3.32 15.02
C GLY A 86 4.80 -3.54 15.54
N ARG A 87 5.33 -2.58 16.31
CA ARG A 87 6.73 -2.52 16.77
C ARG A 87 7.77 -2.75 15.65
N GLY A 88 7.39 -2.51 14.40
CA GLY A 88 8.17 -2.68 13.18
C GLY A 88 7.75 -1.64 12.15
N THR A 89 8.03 -1.88 10.87
CA THR A 89 7.74 -0.96 9.76
C THR A 89 7.09 -1.71 8.58
N PRO A 90 6.54 -1.01 7.58
CA PRO A 90 6.13 -1.61 6.31
C PRO A 90 7.22 -2.42 5.61
N SER A 91 8.48 -2.15 5.95
CA SER A 91 9.64 -2.64 5.22
C SER A 91 9.91 -4.12 5.53
N PRO A 92 10.22 -4.95 4.52
CA PRO A 92 10.65 -6.34 4.73
C PRO A 92 11.95 -6.43 5.54
N PHE A 93 12.73 -5.33 5.62
CA PHE A 93 13.94 -5.26 6.44
C PHE A 93 13.65 -5.13 7.95
N MET A 94 12.43 -4.75 8.32
CA MET A 94 11.99 -4.59 9.71
C MET A 94 10.48 -4.88 9.81
N PRO A 95 10.06 -6.15 9.63
CA PRO A 95 8.65 -6.52 9.58
C PRO A 95 7.96 -6.29 10.93
N THR A 96 6.64 -6.13 10.88
CA THR A 96 5.81 -6.05 12.10
C THR A 96 5.93 -7.32 12.93
N GLN A 97 6.05 -7.17 14.25
CA GLN A 97 6.26 -8.28 15.20
C GLN A 97 4.95 -8.87 15.72
N SER A 98 3.85 -8.12 15.61
CA SER A 98 2.50 -8.50 16.00
C SER A 98 1.56 -8.44 14.81
N LEU A 99 0.53 -9.28 14.82
CA LEU A 99 -0.55 -9.19 13.85
C LEU A 99 -1.43 -7.98 14.17
N ILE A 100 -1.45 -7.00 13.27
CA ILE A 100 -2.26 -5.79 13.41
C ILE A 100 -3.60 -5.99 12.71
N ILE A 101 -4.69 -5.91 13.47
CA ILE A 101 -6.07 -6.05 12.97
C ILE A 101 -6.94 -4.80 13.24
N THR A 102 -6.35 -3.75 13.79
CA THR A 102 -7.02 -2.51 14.19
C THR A 102 -6.60 -1.32 13.31
N GLY A 103 -7.28 -0.17 13.46
CA GLY A 103 -7.03 0.99 12.62
C GLY A 103 -7.45 0.72 11.18
N PRO A 104 -6.62 1.03 10.15
CA PRO A 104 -6.99 0.83 8.76
C PRO A 104 -7.12 -0.66 8.38
N TYR A 105 -6.46 -1.55 9.14
CA TYR A 105 -6.53 -3.01 8.94
C TYR A 105 -7.91 -3.61 9.24
N ARG A 106 -8.81 -2.88 9.91
CA ARG A 106 -10.20 -3.35 10.10
C ARG A 106 -11.02 -3.34 8.81
N PHE A 107 -10.64 -2.52 7.83
CA PHE A 107 -11.41 -2.32 6.60
C PHE A 107 -10.99 -3.27 5.50
N CYS A 108 -9.68 -3.53 5.41
CA CYS A 108 -9.09 -4.50 4.49
C CYS A 108 -7.74 -4.96 5.05
N ARG A 109 -7.26 -6.11 4.60
CA ARG A 109 -6.00 -6.70 5.09
C ARG A 109 -4.76 -5.98 4.56
N ASN A 110 -4.88 -5.26 3.45
CA ASN A 110 -3.79 -4.56 2.77
C ASN A 110 -4.10 -3.07 2.54
N PRO A 111 -4.34 -2.29 3.60
CA PRO A 111 -4.78 -0.89 3.49
C PRO A 111 -3.73 0.02 2.84
N MET A 112 -2.44 -0.31 2.96
CA MET A 112 -1.38 0.44 2.30
C MET A 112 -1.45 0.35 0.78
N ILE A 113 -1.67 -0.86 0.25
CA ILE A 113 -1.82 -1.06 -1.20
C ILE A 113 -3.05 -0.33 -1.71
N LEU A 114 -4.16 -0.38 -0.97
CA LEU A 114 -5.35 0.41 -1.30
C LEU A 114 -5.05 1.92 -1.33
N GLY A 115 -4.34 2.43 -0.33
CA GLY A 115 -3.95 3.84 -0.25
C GLY A 115 -3.04 4.27 -1.40
N VAL A 116 -1.98 3.50 -1.69
CA VAL A 116 -1.05 3.76 -2.80
C VAL A 116 -1.78 3.69 -4.13
N PHE A 117 -2.58 2.65 -4.38
CA PHE A 117 -3.35 2.52 -5.61
C PHE A 117 -4.30 3.72 -5.81
N THR A 118 -5.05 4.10 -4.77
CA THR A 118 -5.98 5.23 -4.82
C THR A 118 -5.25 6.56 -5.09
N ALA A 119 -4.09 6.76 -4.45
CA ALA A 119 -3.31 7.96 -4.64
C ALA A 119 -2.77 8.08 -6.07
N TYR A 120 -2.23 6.98 -6.62
CA TYR A 120 -1.63 6.97 -7.94
C TYR A 120 -2.67 7.01 -9.06
N VAL A 121 -3.85 6.42 -8.86
CA VAL A 121 -5.01 6.64 -9.74
C VAL A 121 -5.40 8.12 -9.73
N GLY A 122 -5.39 8.78 -8.56
CA GLY A 122 -5.61 10.23 -8.47
C GLY A 122 -4.60 11.05 -9.27
N LEU A 123 -3.31 10.73 -9.17
CA LEU A 123 -2.25 11.36 -9.95
C LEU A 123 -2.42 11.13 -11.47
N ALA A 124 -2.78 9.92 -11.88
CA ALA A 124 -3.04 9.61 -13.28
C ALA A 124 -4.26 10.37 -13.84
N ILE A 125 -5.34 10.49 -13.05
CA ILE A 125 -6.52 11.29 -13.40
C ILE A 125 -6.15 12.77 -13.53
N TRP A 126 -5.38 13.29 -12.58
CA TRP A 126 -4.90 14.67 -12.60
C TRP A 126 -4.07 14.97 -13.85
N ALA A 127 -3.19 14.04 -14.23
CA ALA A 127 -2.36 14.12 -15.44
C ALA A 127 -3.10 13.78 -16.74
N ALA A 128 -4.39 13.42 -16.67
CA ALA A 128 -5.18 12.96 -17.82
C ALA A 128 -4.54 11.77 -18.57
N SER A 129 -3.80 10.92 -17.86
CA SER A 129 -2.86 9.94 -18.43
C SER A 129 -3.45 8.52 -18.54
N PRO A 130 -3.75 8.00 -19.74
CA PRO A 130 -4.20 6.63 -19.92
C PRO A 130 -3.14 5.59 -19.53
N SER A 131 -1.86 5.83 -19.86
CA SER A 131 -0.78 4.93 -19.46
C SER A 131 -0.59 4.91 -17.94
N GLY A 132 -0.79 6.04 -17.25
CA GLY A 132 -0.78 6.10 -15.79
C GLY A 132 -1.85 5.22 -15.15
N ILE A 133 -3.07 5.21 -15.71
CA ILE A 133 -4.14 4.30 -15.27
C ILE A 133 -3.74 2.84 -15.51
N MET A 134 -3.19 2.53 -16.68
CA MET A 134 -2.71 1.17 -16.99
C MET A 134 -1.61 0.71 -16.03
N MET A 135 -0.64 1.58 -15.72
CA MET A 135 0.42 1.30 -14.73
C MET A 135 -0.18 1.01 -13.34
N CYS A 136 -1.22 1.73 -12.92
CA CYS A 136 -1.91 1.46 -11.66
C CYS A 136 -2.60 0.09 -11.65
N LEU A 137 -3.24 -0.29 -12.77
CA LEU A 137 -3.88 -1.60 -12.93
C LEU A 137 -2.85 -2.74 -12.91
N ILE A 138 -1.70 -2.57 -13.57
CA ILE A 138 -0.60 -3.53 -13.52
C ILE A 138 -0.06 -3.64 -12.08
N PHE A 139 0.16 -2.51 -11.42
CA PHE A 139 0.63 -2.47 -10.03
C PHE A 139 -0.30 -3.25 -9.10
N ILE A 140 -1.62 -3.00 -9.13
CA ILE A 140 -2.54 -3.67 -8.21
C ILE A 140 -2.61 -5.17 -8.46
N LEU A 141 -2.48 -5.62 -9.72
CA LEU A 141 -2.43 -7.04 -10.06
C LEU A 141 -1.16 -7.71 -9.54
N VAL A 142 0.01 -7.10 -9.80
CA VAL A 142 1.31 -7.62 -9.34
C VAL A 142 1.39 -7.62 -7.82
N ALA A 143 0.99 -6.54 -7.16
CA ALA A 143 0.94 -6.46 -5.70
C ALA A 143 -0.02 -7.51 -5.11
N SER A 144 -1.20 -7.68 -5.70
CA SER A 144 -2.16 -8.71 -5.26
C SER A 144 -1.60 -10.12 -5.38
N ALA A 145 -0.91 -10.43 -6.48
CA ALA A 145 -0.27 -11.71 -6.69
C ALA A 145 0.86 -11.95 -5.68
N TYR A 146 1.74 -10.96 -5.48
CA TYR A 146 2.81 -11.01 -4.49
C TYR A 146 2.27 -11.28 -3.08
N ILE A 147 1.27 -10.51 -2.65
CA ILE A 147 0.68 -10.67 -1.32
C ILE A 147 0.09 -12.06 -1.15
N LYS A 148 -0.72 -12.54 -2.09
CA LYS A 148 -1.34 -13.88 -1.98
C LYS A 148 -0.32 -15.02 -2.00
N LEU A 149 0.72 -14.90 -2.82
CA LEU A 149 1.67 -15.99 -3.03
C LEU A 149 2.77 -16.02 -1.98
N ILE A 150 3.13 -14.87 -1.42
CA ILE A 150 4.28 -14.70 -0.54
C ILE A 150 3.83 -14.23 0.85
N GLU A 151 3.26 -13.03 0.95
CA GLU A 151 2.96 -12.41 2.27
C GLU A 151 1.91 -13.19 3.06
N GLU A 152 0.79 -13.59 2.44
CA GLU A 152 -0.25 -14.35 3.16
C GLU A 152 0.28 -15.69 3.66
N LYS A 153 1.13 -16.37 2.88
CA LYS A 153 1.75 -17.64 3.31
C LYS A 153 2.72 -17.42 4.47
N GLU A 154 3.45 -16.30 4.46
CA GLU A 154 4.29 -15.91 5.58
C GLU A 154 3.46 -15.63 6.83
N LEU A 155 2.38 -14.86 6.70
CA LEU A 155 1.49 -14.51 7.82
C LEU A 155 0.78 -15.75 8.39
N GLU A 156 0.34 -16.67 7.54
CA GLU A 156 -0.22 -17.97 7.94
C GLU A 156 0.82 -18.80 8.72
N ALA A 157 2.08 -18.85 8.25
CA ALA A 157 3.14 -19.57 8.94
C ALA A 157 3.53 -18.93 10.30
N ARG A 158 3.48 -17.60 10.41
CA ARG A 158 3.89 -16.86 11.61
C ARG A 158 2.80 -16.77 12.68
N PHE A 159 1.55 -16.59 12.27
CA PHE A 159 0.43 -16.29 13.17
C PHE A 159 -0.66 -17.37 13.19
N GLY A 160 -0.56 -18.40 12.35
CA GLY A 160 -1.40 -19.60 12.39
C GLY A 160 -2.91 -19.32 12.29
N SER A 161 -3.68 -19.90 13.21
CA SER A 161 -5.14 -19.79 13.23
C SER A 161 -5.63 -18.35 13.38
N THR A 162 -4.93 -17.52 14.16
CA THR A 162 -5.31 -16.12 14.40
C THR A 162 -5.36 -15.31 13.10
N TYR A 163 -4.38 -15.50 12.22
CA TYR A 163 -4.41 -14.84 10.89
C TYR A 163 -5.48 -15.44 9.99
N THR A 164 -5.69 -16.75 10.05
CA THR A 164 -6.71 -17.43 9.25
C THR A 164 -8.12 -16.96 9.59
N GLU A 165 -8.41 -16.72 10.88
CA GLU A 165 -9.67 -16.15 11.35
C GLU A 165 -9.85 -14.71 10.87
N TYR A 166 -8.81 -13.88 11.05
CA TYR A 166 -8.80 -12.50 10.54
C TYR A 166 -9.04 -12.44 9.02
N LYS A 167 -8.45 -13.36 8.25
CA LYS A 167 -8.64 -13.49 6.79
C LYS A 167 -10.08 -13.81 6.38
N LYS A 168 -10.86 -14.52 7.21
CA LYS A 168 -12.28 -14.82 6.95
C LYS A 168 -13.19 -13.61 7.19
N LEU A 169 -12.80 -12.75 8.13
CA LEU A 169 -13.59 -11.60 8.57
C LEU A 169 -13.30 -10.34 7.75
N THR A 170 -12.09 -10.20 7.23
CA THR A 170 -11.60 -8.96 6.62
C THR A 170 -11.30 -9.13 5.13
N SER A 171 -11.76 -8.19 4.31
CA SER A 171 -11.55 -8.22 2.86
C SER A 171 -10.07 -8.08 2.47
N PHE A 172 -9.72 -8.47 1.25
CA PHE A 172 -8.32 -8.48 0.81
C PHE A 172 -7.73 -7.08 0.62
N ILE A 173 -8.28 -6.29 -0.30
CA ILE A 173 -7.83 -4.93 -0.64
C ILE A 173 -9.00 -3.95 -0.61
N PHE A 174 -10.06 -4.24 -1.37
CA PHE A 174 -11.23 -3.36 -1.40
C PHE A 174 -12.15 -3.63 -0.20
N PRO A 175 -12.48 -2.62 0.61
CA PRO A 175 -13.36 -2.80 1.76
C PRO A 175 -14.73 -3.29 1.30
N VAL A 176 -15.20 -4.38 1.90
CA VAL A 176 -16.57 -4.86 1.70
C VAL A 176 -17.31 -4.61 2.99
N PHE A 177 -18.25 -3.66 2.98
CA PHE A 177 -19.13 -3.41 4.12
C PHE A 177 -20.13 -4.58 4.21
N ARG A 178 -19.78 -5.63 4.96
CA ARG A 178 -20.74 -6.68 5.31
C ARG A 178 -21.82 -6.05 6.18
N LYS A 179 -23.08 -6.05 5.71
CA LYS A 179 -24.24 -5.79 6.57
C LYS A 179 -24.23 -6.87 7.66
N ASN A 180 -24.09 -6.47 8.92
CA ASN A 180 -24.32 -7.38 10.04
C ASN A 180 -25.76 -7.91 9.90
N LYS A 181 -25.92 -9.24 9.95
CA LYS A 181 -27.21 -9.89 10.18
C LYS A 181 -27.49 -9.89 11.67
#